data_AF-A0A8J8DHR2-F1
#
_entry.id   AF-A0A8J8DHR2-F1
#
_cell.length_a   1.000
_cell.length_b   1.000
_cell.length_c   1.000
_cell.angle_alpha   90.00
_cell.angle_beta   90.00
_cell.angle_gamma   90.00
#
_symmetry.space_group_name_H-M   'P 1'
#
loop_
_entity.id
_entity.type
_entity.pdbx_description
1 polymer ?
#
loop_
_entity_poly.entity_id
_entity_poly.type
_entity_poly.pdbx_seq_one_letter_code
_entity_poly.pdbx_strand_id
1 'polypeptide(L)'
;MNEILTHNELVDVVSQAILKKYRDHFKDMFITNVSIDFPKPDFIYMPYRFVEMRKITPKKLKNLVSVDSGIMVPVAFELKPPYAMKHEYLTAIGQALAYTLVFPVSYLVIPEFSIREDFDGVQFVEKIITRHNLKIGIISYNSNNPNKVELIREAEPIYDTLDSDTVSAMITKIKRSYSYWRDTRPEEVYDVLKIVERVMLEKRESSSIMDDVFNRVWEEILSSRFSEASKNSYILNYKLFFVQNGLIDKNGKITALGLNLLLLGERLGSDSNEFRDLVTYVLLIYGGHYQVLSKIYKIQEAMKETMNDECLLDESKWLECIKTN
;
A
#
# COMPACT_ATOMS: atom_id res chain seq x y z
N MET A 1 -29.51 -3.25 16.36
CA MET A 1 -28.13 -3.31 16.88
C MET A 1 -27.22 -2.98 15.73
N ASN A 2 -26.49 -1.87 15.77
CA ASN A 2 -25.47 -1.60 14.75
C ASN A 2 -24.35 -2.62 14.94
N GLU A 3 -23.96 -3.26 13.86
CA GLU A 3 -22.85 -4.21 13.82
C GLU A 3 -21.56 -3.48 14.21
N ILE A 4 -20.82 -4.02 15.18
CA ILE A 4 -19.55 -3.43 15.60
C ILE A 4 -18.52 -3.77 14.54
N LEU A 5 -18.10 -2.78 13.75
CA LEU A 5 -17.05 -2.95 12.76
C LEU A 5 -15.73 -3.31 13.45
N THR A 6 -14.99 -4.25 12.88
CA THR A 6 -13.59 -4.47 13.23
C THR A 6 -12.75 -3.24 12.86
N HIS A 7 -11.55 -3.14 13.44
CA HIS A 7 -10.63 -2.02 13.13
C HIS A 7 -10.31 -1.92 11.63
N ASN A 8 -10.11 -3.07 10.96
CA ASN A 8 -9.80 -3.10 9.53
C ASN A 8 -11.01 -2.66 8.67
N GLU A 9 -12.21 -3.13 8.99
CA GLU A 9 -13.43 -2.69 8.29
C GLU A 9 -13.69 -1.20 8.50
N LEU A 10 -13.40 -0.70 9.70
CA LEU A 10 -13.51 0.72 10.01
C LEU A 10 -12.50 1.54 9.20
N VAL A 11 -11.24 1.08 9.09
CA VAL A 11 -10.22 1.67 8.23
C VAL A 11 -10.67 1.72 6.77
N ASP A 12 -11.20 0.62 6.23
CA ASP A 12 -11.69 0.58 4.84
C ASP A 12 -12.84 1.56 4.61
N VAL A 13 -13.85 1.58 5.49
CA VAL A 13 -15.02 2.47 5.35
C VAL A 13 -14.61 3.94 5.49
N VAL A 14 -13.85 4.27 6.53
CA VAL A 14 -13.50 5.66 6.85
C VAL A 14 -12.51 6.23 5.83
N SER A 15 -11.52 5.45 5.38
CA SER A 15 -10.57 5.90 4.36
C SER A 15 -11.30 6.23 3.04
N GLN A 16 -12.21 5.38 2.57
CA GLN A 16 -13.00 5.67 1.37
C GLN A 16 -13.90 6.90 1.55
N ALA A 17 -14.51 7.06 2.74
CA ALA A 17 -15.36 8.20 3.05
C ALA A 17 -14.57 9.53 3.02
N ILE A 18 -13.36 9.54 3.59
CA ILE A 18 -12.44 10.69 3.56
C ILE A 18 -12.08 11.05 2.12
N LEU A 19 -11.60 10.08 1.34
CA LEU A 19 -11.16 10.33 -0.03
C LEU A 19 -12.31 10.84 -0.91
N LYS A 20 -13.52 10.28 -0.72
CA LYS A 20 -14.72 10.70 -1.45
C LYS A 20 -15.16 12.12 -1.07
N LYS A 21 -15.23 12.45 0.22
CA LYS A 21 -15.72 13.74 0.71
C LYS A 21 -14.72 14.86 0.46
N TYR A 22 -13.42 14.58 0.63
CA TYR A 22 -12.35 15.56 0.57
C TYR A 22 -11.48 15.38 -0.68
N ARG A 23 -12.08 14.99 -1.81
CA ARG A 23 -11.38 14.77 -3.08
C ARG A 23 -10.66 16.02 -3.57
N ASP A 24 -11.20 17.20 -3.33
CA ASP A 24 -10.52 18.45 -3.72
C ASP A 24 -9.30 18.74 -2.85
N HIS A 25 -9.30 18.28 -1.60
CA HIS A 25 -8.17 18.41 -0.68
C HIS A 25 -7.07 17.40 -0.98
N PHE A 26 -7.44 16.13 -1.17
CA PHE A 26 -6.48 15.05 -1.39
C PHE A 26 -6.16 14.81 -2.88
N LYS A 27 -6.90 15.40 -3.82
CA LYS A 27 -6.74 15.23 -5.27
C LYS A 27 -6.80 13.75 -5.72
N ASP A 28 -6.14 13.44 -6.82
CA ASP A 28 -6.06 12.10 -7.39
C ASP A 28 -5.10 11.23 -6.55
N MET A 29 -5.64 10.63 -5.49
CA MET A 29 -4.95 9.66 -4.63
C MET A 29 -5.57 8.28 -4.70
N PHE A 30 -4.77 7.25 -4.42
CA PHE A 30 -5.25 5.91 -4.12
C PHE A 30 -4.85 5.51 -2.69
N ILE A 31 -5.62 4.61 -2.11
CA ILE A 31 -5.44 4.10 -0.74
C ILE A 31 -4.56 2.87 -0.78
N THR A 32 -3.55 2.78 0.10
CA THR A 32 -2.71 1.59 0.23
C THR A 32 -2.17 1.46 1.66
N ASN A 33 -1.53 0.34 1.95
CA ASN A 33 -0.89 0.04 3.23
C ASN A 33 0.63 0.13 3.10
N VAL A 34 1.32 0.47 4.19
CA VAL A 34 2.79 0.58 4.24
C VAL A 34 3.41 -0.77 4.61
N SER A 35 4.47 -1.17 3.90
CA SER A 35 5.21 -2.42 4.10
C SER A 35 6.53 -2.27 4.88
N ILE A 36 6.69 -1.18 5.64
CA ILE A 36 7.97 -0.80 6.26
C ILE A 36 7.91 -1.03 7.78
N ASP A 37 9.01 -1.53 8.35
CA ASP A 37 9.27 -1.63 9.79
C ASP A 37 9.53 -0.23 10.41
N PHE A 38 8.53 0.63 10.32
CA PHE A 38 8.42 1.93 11.02
C PHE A 38 7.03 1.91 11.68
N PRO A 39 6.68 2.69 12.74
CA PRO A 39 5.30 2.69 13.23
C PRO A 39 4.37 2.81 12.02
N LYS A 40 3.53 1.78 11.86
CA LYS A 40 2.84 1.50 10.61
C LYS A 40 1.55 2.31 10.62
N PRO A 41 1.37 3.27 9.69
CA PRO A 41 0.07 3.93 9.55
C PRO A 41 -1.01 2.89 9.26
N ASP A 42 -2.21 3.12 9.78
CA ASP A 42 -3.36 2.25 9.49
C ASP A 42 -3.64 2.20 7.98
N PHE A 43 -3.49 3.35 7.31
CA PHE A 43 -3.52 3.46 5.85
C PHE A 43 -2.74 4.69 5.38
N ILE A 44 -2.41 4.73 4.09
CA ILE A 44 -1.80 5.89 3.45
C ILE A 44 -2.52 6.25 2.15
N TYR A 45 -2.45 7.53 1.79
CA TYR A 45 -2.80 8.01 0.46
C TYR A 45 -1.55 8.26 -0.35
N MET A 46 -1.59 7.80 -1.60
CA MET A 46 -0.51 7.93 -2.56
C MET A 46 -1.02 8.58 -3.85
N PRO A 47 -0.30 9.55 -4.43
CA PRO A 47 -0.75 10.24 -5.63
C PRO A 47 -0.70 9.32 -6.86
N TYR A 48 -1.74 9.35 -7.70
CA TYR A 48 -1.80 8.58 -8.96
C TYR A 48 -0.70 9.01 -9.93
N ARG A 49 -0.46 10.34 -10.03
CA ARG A 49 0.64 10.89 -10.82
C ARG A 49 1.86 11.03 -9.94
N PHE A 50 2.69 9.99 -9.95
CA PHE A 50 4.03 10.09 -9.40
C PHE A 50 4.83 11.14 -10.19
N VAL A 51 4.98 12.33 -9.62
CA VAL A 51 6.05 13.23 -10.02
C VAL A 51 7.36 12.50 -9.71
N GLU A 52 8.33 12.46 -10.62
CA GLU A 52 9.62 11.82 -10.36
C GLU A 52 10.27 12.46 -9.11
N MET A 53 10.14 11.77 -7.96
CA MET A 53 10.54 12.30 -6.65
C MET A 53 12.07 12.38 -6.47
N ARG A 54 12.84 11.83 -7.41
CA ARG A 54 14.32 11.82 -7.41
C ARG A 54 14.98 13.21 -7.47
N LYS A 55 14.20 14.28 -7.71
CA LYS A 55 14.68 15.67 -7.79
C LYS A 55 13.66 16.68 -7.24
N ILE A 56 12.93 16.34 -6.19
CA ILE A 56 12.05 17.32 -5.54
C ILE A 56 12.85 18.12 -4.53
N THR A 57 13.07 19.39 -4.83
CA THR A 57 13.58 20.36 -3.86
C THR A 57 12.49 20.72 -2.86
N PRO A 58 12.82 21.19 -1.64
CA PRO A 58 11.81 21.67 -0.67
C PRO A 58 10.83 22.69 -1.28
N LYS A 59 11.32 23.54 -2.19
CA LYS A 59 10.51 24.49 -2.96
C LYS A 59 9.49 23.81 -3.89
N LYS A 60 9.87 22.72 -4.56
CA LYS A 60 8.97 21.93 -5.41
C LYS A 60 7.96 21.12 -4.57
N LEU A 61 8.37 20.65 -3.39
CA LEU A 61 7.45 20.03 -2.43
C LEU A 61 6.40 21.03 -1.95
N LYS A 62 6.80 22.27 -1.60
CA LYS A 62 5.89 23.34 -1.20
C LYS A 62 4.79 23.63 -2.24
N ASN A 63 5.13 23.56 -3.51
CA ASN A 63 4.15 23.73 -4.60
C ASN A 63 3.20 22.52 -4.76
N LEU A 64 3.61 21.33 -4.34
CA LEU A 64 2.79 20.11 -4.36
C LEU A 64 1.88 19.98 -3.13
N VAL A 65 2.06 20.83 -2.12
CA VAL A 65 1.24 20.87 -0.91
C VAL A 65 0.64 22.25 -0.67
N SER A 66 0.46 23.06 -1.72
CA SER A 66 -0.15 24.38 -1.62
C SER A 66 -1.67 24.31 -1.60
N VAL A 67 -2.28 25.19 -0.80
CA VAL A 67 -3.72 25.27 -0.52
C VAL A 67 -4.58 25.39 -1.80
N ASP A 68 -4.04 25.99 -2.88
CA ASP A 68 -4.77 26.16 -4.15
C ASP A 68 -4.73 24.92 -5.07
N SER A 69 -3.76 24.02 -4.88
CA SER A 69 -3.55 22.84 -5.73
C SER A 69 -3.87 21.50 -5.05
N GLY A 70 -4.27 21.54 -3.77
CA GLY A 70 -4.47 20.37 -2.91
C GLY A 70 -3.18 19.59 -2.65
N ILE A 71 -3.31 18.52 -1.88
CA ILE A 71 -2.19 17.68 -1.46
C ILE A 71 -1.88 16.69 -2.59
N MET A 72 -0.66 16.73 -3.13
CA MET A 72 -0.15 15.77 -4.13
C MET A 72 1.08 15.00 -3.65
N VAL A 73 1.21 14.83 -2.34
CA VAL A 73 2.30 14.07 -1.69
C VAL A 73 1.73 12.89 -0.91
N PRO A 74 2.54 11.88 -0.59
CA PRO A 74 2.14 10.81 0.31
C PRO A 74 1.59 11.35 1.65
N VAL A 75 0.48 10.78 2.11
CA VAL A 75 -0.17 11.17 3.37
C VAL A 75 -0.37 9.95 4.25
N ALA A 76 -0.02 10.04 5.52
CA ALA A 76 -0.26 8.98 6.50
C ALA A 76 -1.48 9.26 7.39
N PHE A 77 -2.14 8.18 7.79
CA PHE A 77 -3.31 8.22 8.64
C PHE A 77 -3.16 7.22 9.79
N GLU A 78 -3.37 7.70 11.02
CA GLU A 78 -3.57 6.87 12.21
C GLU A 78 -5.06 6.92 12.56
N LEU A 79 -5.73 5.78 12.68
CA LEU A 79 -7.14 5.69 13.03
C LEU A 79 -7.31 5.15 14.45
N LYS A 80 -8.22 5.74 15.23
CA LYS A 80 -8.66 5.14 16.49
C LYS A 80 -10.14 4.76 16.43
N PRO A 81 -10.49 3.57 16.95
CA PRO A 81 -11.88 3.12 17.03
C PRO A 81 -12.67 3.87 18.12
N PRO A 82 -14.02 3.81 18.09
CA PRO A 82 -14.87 4.51 19.06
C PRO A 82 -14.71 4.04 20.52
N TYR A 83 -14.11 2.88 20.72
CA TYR A 83 -13.87 2.28 22.03
C TYR A 83 -12.43 2.49 22.54
N ALA A 84 -11.63 3.34 21.89
CA ALA A 84 -10.29 3.69 22.36
C ALA A 84 -10.33 4.49 23.68
N MET A 85 -9.40 4.20 24.58
CA MET A 85 -9.20 4.90 25.86
C MET A 85 -8.29 6.12 25.69
N LYS A 86 -8.31 7.08 26.63
CA LYS A 86 -7.56 8.35 26.51
C LYS A 86 -6.07 8.17 26.23
N HIS A 87 -5.43 7.19 26.84
CA HIS A 87 -4.01 6.93 26.60
C HIS A 87 -3.73 6.46 25.17
N GLU A 88 -4.66 5.77 24.53
CA GLU A 88 -4.53 5.36 23.13
C GLU A 88 -4.58 6.56 22.19
N TYR A 89 -5.32 7.62 22.52
CA TYR A 89 -5.28 8.90 21.79
C TYR A 89 -3.92 9.58 21.94
N LEU A 90 -3.30 9.53 23.13
CA LEU A 90 -1.94 10.04 23.33
C LEU A 90 -0.91 9.25 22.50
N THR A 91 -1.04 7.92 22.47
CA THR A 91 -0.24 7.06 21.61
C THR A 91 -0.46 7.41 20.14
N ALA A 92 -1.71 7.65 19.72
CA ALA A 92 -2.07 8.03 18.36
C ALA A 92 -1.41 9.35 17.94
N ILE A 93 -1.39 10.35 18.83
CA ILE A 93 -0.69 11.62 18.59
C ILE A 93 0.80 11.36 18.37
N GLY A 94 1.41 10.52 19.22
CA GLY A 94 2.81 10.13 19.08
C GLY A 94 3.10 9.41 17.76
N GLN A 95 2.23 8.48 17.35
CA GLN A 95 2.32 7.75 16.08
C GLN A 95 2.18 8.70 14.88
N ALA A 96 1.12 9.50 14.85
CA ALA A 96 0.87 10.47 13.79
C ALA A 96 2.02 11.48 13.65
N LEU A 97 2.62 11.92 14.76
CA LEU A 97 3.80 12.78 14.76
C LEU A 97 5.04 12.02 14.27
N ALA A 98 5.26 10.77 14.69
CA ALA A 98 6.39 9.97 14.22
C ALA A 98 6.32 9.75 12.70
N TYR A 99 5.12 9.63 12.12
CA TYR A 99 4.93 9.53 10.67
C TYR A 99 5.48 10.71 9.91
N THR A 100 5.60 11.90 10.51
CA THR A 100 6.13 13.08 9.82
C THR A 100 7.64 13.00 9.54
N LEU A 101 8.33 12.03 10.14
CA LEU A 101 9.71 11.67 9.78
C LEU A 101 9.81 11.05 8.38
N VAL A 102 8.67 10.63 7.82
CA VAL A 102 8.55 9.84 6.59
C VAL A 102 7.63 10.52 5.58
N PHE A 103 6.43 10.87 6.03
CA PHE A 103 5.37 11.45 5.24
C PHE A 103 5.35 12.97 5.48
N PRO A 104 5.26 13.81 4.44
CA PRO A 104 5.18 15.26 4.63
C PRO A 104 3.93 15.69 5.38
N VAL A 105 2.89 14.86 5.31
CA VAL A 105 1.57 15.12 5.86
C VAL A 105 1.09 13.89 6.61
N SER A 106 0.52 14.11 7.80
CA SER A 106 -0.03 13.06 8.65
C SER A 106 -1.33 13.54 9.30
N TYR A 107 -2.30 12.64 9.39
CA TYR A 107 -3.60 12.88 10.01
C TYR A 107 -3.89 11.86 11.11
N LEU A 108 -4.51 12.35 12.17
CA LEU A 108 -5.20 11.51 13.14
C LEU A 108 -6.70 11.44 12.77
N VAL A 109 -7.23 10.23 12.68
CA VAL A 109 -8.61 9.93 12.35
C VAL A 109 -9.30 9.33 13.58
N ILE A 110 -10.21 10.07 14.19
CA ILE A 110 -10.78 9.74 15.50
C ILE A 110 -12.31 9.81 15.49
N PRO A 111 -13.01 9.07 16.36
CA PRO A 111 -14.44 9.25 16.52
C PRO A 111 -14.74 10.64 17.11
N GLU A 112 -15.93 11.18 16.83
CA GLU A 112 -16.44 12.39 17.50
C GLU A 112 -16.41 12.24 19.03
N PHE A 113 -16.84 11.08 19.53
CA PHE A 113 -16.85 10.74 20.96
C PHE A 113 -16.25 9.37 21.22
N SER A 114 -15.48 9.24 22.30
CA SER A 114 -15.08 7.92 22.81
C SER A 114 -16.22 7.36 23.67
N ILE A 115 -16.71 6.19 23.29
CA ILE A 115 -17.80 5.48 23.98
C ILE A 115 -17.32 4.92 25.33
N ARG A 116 -16.03 4.59 25.46
CA ARG A 116 -15.50 3.92 26.67
C ARG A 116 -15.38 4.85 27.88
N GLU A 117 -14.91 6.06 27.66
CA GLU A 117 -14.61 7.02 28.72
C GLU A 117 -15.56 8.22 28.70
N ASP A 118 -16.57 8.20 27.84
CA ASP A 118 -17.58 9.26 27.64
C ASP A 118 -16.93 10.65 27.57
N PHE A 119 -15.99 10.81 26.63
CA PHE A 119 -15.28 12.06 26.45
C PHE A 119 -15.17 12.46 24.97
N ASP A 120 -15.10 13.77 24.77
CA ASP A 120 -14.85 14.38 23.47
C ASP A 120 -13.39 14.15 23.06
N GLY A 121 -13.19 13.16 22.19
CA GLY A 121 -11.87 12.80 21.67
C GLY A 121 -11.28 13.91 20.81
N VAL A 122 -12.12 14.60 20.04
CA VAL A 122 -11.71 15.67 19.14
C VAL A 122 -11.18 16.85 19.94
N GLN A 123 -11.94 17.35 20.91
CA GLN A 123 -11.54 18.46 21.76
C GLN A 123 -10.28 18.14 22.56
N PHE A 124 -10.16 16.92 23.08
CA PHE A 124 -8.98 16.48 23.82
C PHE A 124 -7.71 16.53 22.95
N VAL A 125 -7.75 15.95 21.76
CA VAL A 125 -6.60 15.91 20.86
C VAL A 125 -6.29 17.30 20.29
N GLU A 126 -7.30 18.05 19.85
CA GLU A 126 -7.12 19.39 19.31
C GLU A 126 -6.45 20.33 20.31
N LYS A 127 -6.83 20.26 21.59
CA LYS A 127 -6.19 21.04 22.66
C LYS A 127 -4.70 20.76 22.77
N ILE A 128 -4.28 19.49 22.67
CA ILE A 128 -2.87 19.10 22.75
C ILE A 128 -2.11 19.58 21.51
N ILE A 129 -2.63 19.29 20.32
CA ILE A 129 -2.02 19.65 19.04
C ILE A 129 -1.85 21.18 18.95
N THR A 130 -2.88 21.95 19.28
CA THR A 130 -2.82 23.42 19.26
C THR A 130 -1.84 23.97 20.30
N ARG A 131 -1.89 23.46 21.54
CA ARG A 131 -1.00 23.95 22.62
C ARG A 131 0.47 23.72 22.32
N HIS A 132 0.81 22.62 21.64
CA HIS A 132 2.18 22.24 21.32
C HIS A 132 2.58 22.56 19.87
N ASN A 133 1.71 23.24 19.12
CA ASN A 133 1.90 23.58 17.71
C ASN A 133 2.33 22.37 16.85
N LEU A 134 1.68 21.22 17.08
CA LEU A 134 1.94 20.01 16.32
C LEU A 134 1.36 20.16 14.91
N LYS A 135 2.11 19.71 13.91
CA LYS A 135 1.80 19.87 12.48
C LYS A 135 0.91 18.76 11.90
N ILE A 136 0.30 17.95 12.75
CA ILE A 136 -0.60 16.86 12.35
C ILE A 136 -2.03 17.38 12.19
N GLY A 137 -2.75 16.81 11.22
CA GLY A 137 -4.16 17.12 10.97
C GLY A 137 -5.11 16.24 11.77
N ILE A 138 -6.38 16.63 11.83
CA ILE A 138 -7.43 15.91 12.56
C ILE A 138 -8.64 15.73 11.64
N ILE A 139 -9.08 14.49 11.52
CA ILE A 139 -10.35 14.13 10.88
C ILE A 139 -11.19 13.39 11.92
N SER A 140 -12.42 13.84 12.14
CA SER A 140 -13.38 13.13 12.96
C SER A 140 -14.27 12.22 12.10
N TYR A 141 -14.86 11.19 12.71
CA TYR A 141 -15.93 10.41 12.11
C TYR A 141 -17.04 10.09 13.11
N ASN A 142 -18.26 9.92 12.61
CA ASN A 142 -19.39 9.56 13.44
C ASN A 142 -19.40 8.05 13.73
N SER A 143 -19.34 7.66 15.00
CA SER A 143 -19.25 6.25 15.40
C SER A 143 -20.47 5.41 14.99
N ASN A 144 -21.65 6.03 14.85
CA ASN A 144 -22.87 5.36 14.41
C ASN A 144 -22.99 5.30 12.88
N ASN A 145 -22.25 6.13 12.16
CA ASN A 145 -22.18 6.13 10.71
C ASN A 145 -20.78 6.57 10.25
N PRO A 146 -19.83 5.63 10.15
CA PRO A 146 -18.44 5.94 9.82
C PRO A 146 -18.20 6.59 8.45
N ASN A 147 -19.22 6.58 7.56
CA ASN A 147 -19.16 7.34 6.30
C ASN A 147 -19.28 8.86 6.50
N LYS A 148 -19.77 9.30 7.67
CA LYS A 148 -19.82 10.72 8.02
C LYS A 148 -18.51 11.09 8.68
N VAL A 149 -17.65 11.73 7.89
CA VAL A 149 -16.32 12.20 8.30
C VAL A 149 -16.24 13.72 8.24
N GLU A 150 -15.46 14.36 9.10
CA GLU A 150 -15.26 15.81 9.12
C GLU A 150 -13.79 16.18 9.30
N LEU A 151 -13.29 17.07 8.44
CA LEU A 151 -11.95 17.64 8.55
C LEU A 151 -11.99 18.76 9.60
N ILE A 152 -11.57 18.44 10.82
CA ILE A 152 -11.55 19.37 11.94
C ILE A 152 -10.35 20.32 11.84
N ARG A 153 -9.20 19.77 11.44
CA ARG A 153 -7.94 20.52 11.34
C ARG A 153 -7.12 20.04 10.15
N GLU A 154 -6.70 20.99 9.33
CA GLU A 154 -5.71 20.73 8.28
C GLU A 154 -4.33 20.44 8.87
N ALA A 155 -3.65 19.45 8.31
CA ALA A 155 -2.25 19.19 8.64
C ALA A 155 -1.34 20.27 8.02
N GLU A 156 -0.32 20.69 8.76
CA GLU A 156 0.72 21.56 8.23
C GLU A 156 1.83 20.70 7.61
N PRO A 157 2.14 20.85 6.32
CA PRO A 157 3.14 20.00 5.71
C PRO A 157 4.55 20.29 6.26
N ILE A 158 5.32 19.24 6.50
CA ILE A 158 6.73 19.34 6.90
C ILE A 158 7.60 19.12 5.67
N TYR A 159 8.31 20.16 5.26
CA TYR A 159 9.09 20.18 4.01
C TYR A 159 10.54 19.76 4.21
N ASP A 160 11.02 19.84 5.45
CA ASP A 160 12.44 19.67 5.81
C ASP A 160 12.78 18.23 6.24
N THR A 161 11.78 17.34 6.41
CA THR A 161 11.97 15.96 6.90
C THR A 161 12.04 14.90 5.80
N LEU A 162 11.80 15.26 4.54
CA LEU A 162 11.99 14.32 3.44
C LEU A 162 13.47 14.23 3.10
N ASP A 163 14.20 13.37 3.80
CA ASP A 163 15.42 12.84 3.24
C ASP A 163 15.06 12.10 1.94
N SER A 164 15.61 12.57 0.81
CA SER A 164 15.29 12.01 -0.51
C SER A 164 15.64 10.52 -0.61
N ASP A 165 16.58 10.06 0.22
CA ASP A 165 16.98 8.66 0.31
C ASP A 165 15.96 7.84 1.10
N THR A 166 15.50 8.35 2.25
CA THR A 166 14.39 7.79 3.04
C THR A 166 13.10 7.70 2.22
N VAL A 167 12.76 8.75 1.48
CA VAL A 167 11.64 8.77 0.53
C VAL A 167 11.84 7.83 -0.65
N SER A 168 13.06 7.70 -1.18
CA SER A 168 13.43 6.70 -2.21
C SER A 168 13.58 5.28 -1.67
N ALA A 169 13.57 5.09 -0.35
CA ALA A 169 13.52 3.79 0.31
C ALA A 169 12.06 3.40 0.66
N MET A 170 11.22 4.40 0.97
CA MET A 170 9.79 4.26 1.26
C MET A 170 8.93 4.12 0.02
N ILE A 171 9.20 4.99 -0.96
CA ILE A 171 9.10 4.60 -2.35
C ILE A 171 10.27 3.66 -2.54
N THR A 172 10.16 2.42 -2.07
CA THR A 172 10.71 1.35 -2.90
C THR A 172 10.05 1.66 -4.21
N LYS A 173 10.83 2.29 -5.11
CA LYS A 173 10.46 2.39 -6.50
C LYS A 173 9.89 1.00 -6.73
N ILE A 174 8.71 0.90 -7.29
CA ILE A 174 8.48 -0.21 -8.18
C ILE A 174 9.58 -0.01 -9.26
N LYS A 175 10.84 -0.35 -8.91
CA LYS A 175 12.09 -0.14 -9.66
C LYS A 175 12.07 -1.12 -10.81
N ARG A 176 11.26 -2.16 -10.65
CA ARG A 176 10.77 -3.09 -11.64
C ARG A 176 9.26 -2.92 -11.66
N SER A 177 8.75 -2.20 -12.64
CA SER A 177 7.32 -2.16 -13.01
C SER A 177 6.88 -3.50 -13.63
N TYR A 178 7.28 -4.58 -12.98
CA TYR A 178 6.99 -5.95 -13.32
C TYR A 178 7.41 -6.71 -12.06
N SER A 179 6.49 -6.95 -11.14
CA SER A 179 6.78 -7.99 -10.15
C SER A 179 7.12 -9.28 -10.91
N TYR A 180 8.05 -10.06 -10.36
CA TYR A 180 8.61 -11.24 -11.02
C TYR A 180 7.55 -12.36 -11.14
N TRP A 181 6.56 -12.22 -12.01
CA TRP A 181 5.66 -13.32 -12.40
C TRP A 181 6.28 -13.97 -13.62
N ARG A 182 6.86 -15.16 -13.43
CA ARG A 182 7.21 -16.04 -14.55
C ARG A 182 6.52 -17.38 -14.39
N ASP A 183 6.97 -18.13 -13.39
CA ASP A 183 6.71 -19.57 -13.31
C ASP A 183 5.76 -19.94 -12.15
N THR A 184 5.35 -18.94 -11.35
CA THR A 184 4.40 -19.07 -10.25
C THR A 184 2.98 -19.15 -10.81
N ARG A 185 2.31 -20.28 -10.56
CA ARG A 185 0.89 -20.44 -10.86
C ARG A 185 0.06 -19.81 -9.75
N PRO A 186 -1.14 -19.27 -10.04
CA PRO A 186 -2.00 -18.67 -9.02
C PRO A 186 -2.29 -19.61 -7.85
N GLU A 187 -2.59 -20.88 -8.14
CA GLU A 187 -2.85 -21.91 -7.11
C GLU A 187 -1.65 -22.10 -6.16
N GLU A 188 -0.42 -21.99 -6.66
CA GLU A 188 0.79 -22.14 -5.84
C GLU A 188 1.01 -20.95 -4.90
N VAL A 189 0.37 -19.81 -5.16
CA VAL A 189 0.39 -18.67 -4.24
C VAL A 189 -0.23 -19.05 -2.91
N TYR A 190 -1.33 -19.80 -2.95
CA TYR A 190 -1.96 -20.34 -1.75
C TYR A 190 -1.05 -21.34 -1.03
N ASP A 191 -0.49 -22.31 -1.75
CA ASP A 191 0.35 -23.36 -1.17
C ASP A 191 1.60 -22.80 -0.48
N VAL A 192 2.25 -21.81 -1.09
CA VAL A 192 3.39 -21.13 -0.50
C VAL A 192 2.98 -20.35 0.75
N LEU A 193 1.84 -19.66 0.75
CA LEU A 193 1.36 -18.95 1.94
C LEU A 193 1.04 -19.92 3.10
N LYS A 194 0.52 -21.11 2.81
CA LYS A 194 0.37 -22.18 3.82
C LYS A 194 1.71 -22.67 4.36
N ILE A 195 2.72 -22.80 3.50
CA ILE A 195 4.09 -23.15 3.95
C ILE A 195 4.62 -22.07 4.90
N VAL A 196 4.44 -20.79 4.54
CA VAL A 196 4.85 -19.65 5.39
C VAL A 196 4.17 -19.72 6.76
N GLU A 197 2.86 -19.89 6.80
CA GLU A 197 2.10 -20.00 8.06
C GLU A 197 2.59 -21.18 8.92
N ARG A 198 2.74 -22.37 8.34
CA ARG A 198 3.27 -23.55 9.06
C ARG A 198 4.66 -23.31 9.63
N VAL A 199 5.58 -22.77 8.83
CA VAL A 199 6.96 -22.48 9.29
C VAL A 199 6.95 -21.44 10.42
N MET A 200 6.10 -20.42 10.34
CA MET A 200 5.95 -19.42 11.40
C MET A 200 5.41 -20.02 12.71
N LEU A 201 4.50 -20.99 12.64
CA LEU A 201 3.96 -21.67 13.82
C LEU A 201 4.99 -22.62 14.47
N GLU A 202 5.85 -23.23 13.66
CA GLU A 202 6.84 -24.20 14.12
C GLU A 202 8.09 -23.55 14.74
N LYS A 203 8.46 -22.32 14.33
CA LYS A 203 9.70 -21.67 14.80
C LYS A 203 9.45 -20.65 15.90
N ARG A 204 10.17 -20.81 17.03
CA ARG A 204 10.12 -19.89 18.18
C ARG A 204 11.28 -18.90 18.32
N GLU A 205 12.44 -19.08 17.69
CA GLU A 205 13.47 -18.05 17.41
C GLU A 205 14.81 -18.66 16.88
N SER A 206 15.64 -17.85 16.20
CA SER A 206 17.06 -18.03 15.80
C SER A 206 17.47 -18.56 14.41
N SER A 207 16.56 -18.84 13.48
CA SER A 207 16.93 -19.20 12.09
C SER A 207 16.14 -18.40 11.04
N SER A 208 16.71 -18.26 9.85
CA SER A 208 16.15 -17.48 8.73
C SER A 208 14.85 -18.13 8.23
N ILE A 209 13.70 -17.66 8.75
CA ILE A 209 12.34 -18.10 8.34
C ILE A 209 12.22 -18.14 6.83
N MET A 210 12.76 -17.12 6.15
CA MET A 210 12.81 -17.03 4.70
C MET A 210 13.46 -18.25 4.04
N ASP A 211 14.61 -18.72 4.54
CA ASP A 211 15.31 -19.85 3.92
C ASP A 211 14.60 -21.18 4.19
N ASP A 212 14.00 -21.34 5.37
CA ASP A 212 13.19 -22.54 5.68
C ASP A 212 11.93 -22.62 4.83
N VAL A 213 11.21 -21.49 4.70
CA VAL A 213 10.03 -21.38 3.82
C VAL A 213 10.42 -21.81 2.42
N PHE A 214 11.46 -21.22 1.84
CA PHE A 214 11.77 -21.51 0.44
C PHE A 214 12.48 -22.85 0.21
N ASN A 215 13.08 -23.45 1.23
CA ASN A 215 13.48 -24.85 1.19
C ASN A 215 12.27 -25.78 1.12
N ARG A 216 11.23 -25.52 1.93
CA ARG A 216 9.97 -26.30 1.87
C ARG A 216 9.21 -26.08 0.58
N VAL A 217 9.14 -24.84 0.08
CA VAL A 217 8.56 -24.54 -1.24
C VAL A 217 9.25 -25.36 -2.33
N TRP A 218 10.58 -25.50 -2.26
CA TRP A 218 11.29 -26.36 -3.19
C TRP A 218 10.90 -27.83 -3.04
N GLU A 219 10.94 -28.37 -1.83
CA GLU A 219 10.67 -29.78 -1.56
C GLU A 219 9.22 -30.16 -1.90
N GLU A 220 8.25 -29.36 -1.46
CA GLU A 220 6.82 -29.68 -1.54
C GLU A 220 6.17 -29.30 -2.88
N ILE A 221 6.67 -28.25 -3.56
CA ILE A 221 6.04 -27.71 -4.78
C ILE A 221 6.97 -27.83 -5.99
N LEU A 222 8.13 -27.17 -5.94
CA LEU A 222 8.94 -26.92 -7.14
C LEU A 222 9.72 -28.13 -7.64
N SER A 223 10.18 -29.01 -6.75
CA SER A 223 11.00 -30.17 -7.10
C SER A 223 10.27 -31.13 -8.07
N SER A 224 8.95 -31.23 -7.92
CA SER A 224 8.08 -32.03 -8.78
C SER A 224 7.90 -31.44 -10.19
N ARG A 225 7.98 -30.10 -10.30
CA ARG A 225 7.76 -29.35 -11.55
C ARG A 225 9.04 -29.07 -12.32
N PHE A 226 10.18 -28.98 -11.63
CA PHE A 226 11.44 -28.50 -12.19
C PHE A 226 12.62 -29.44 -11.86
N SER A 227 12.48 -30.72 -12.24
CA SER A 227 13.40 -31.81 -11.89
C SER A 227 14.84 -31.66 -12.43
N GLU A 228 15.03 -30.93 -13.53
CA GLU A 228 16.34 -30.76 -14.20
C GLU A 228 17.02 -29.39 -13.92
N ALA A 229 16.41 -28.57 -13.06
CA ALA A 229 16.79 -27.18 -12.91
C ALA A 229 17.68 -26.87 -11.68
N SER A 230 18.39 -25.74 -11.75
CA SER A 230 19.08 -25.16 -10.59
C SER A 230 18.08 -24.65 -9.55
N LYS A 231 17.95 -25.38 -8.43
CA LYS A 231 17.14 -25.05 -7.23
C LYS A 231 17.14 -23.56 -6.89
N ASN A 232 18.34 -22.96 -6.85
CA ASN A 232 18.53 -21.59 -6.39
C ASN A 232 17.86 -20.55 -7.31
N SER A 233 17.78 -20.81 -8.61
CA SER A 233 17.18 -19.87 -9.57
C SER A 233 15.67 -19.76 -9.40
N TYR A 234 14.99 -20.91 -9.23
CA TYR A 234 13.55 -20.95 -9.05
C TYR A 234 13.13 -20.45 -7.66
N ILE A 235 13.87 -20.82 -6.62
CA ILE A 235 13.67 -20.26 -5.27
C ILE A 235 13.78 -18.73 -5.31
N LEU A 236 14.79 -18.19 -5.99
CA LEU A 236 14.94 -16.74 -6.09
C LEU A 236 13.74 -16.09 -6.79
N ASN A 237 13.23 -16.68 -7.88
CA ASN A 237 12.07 -16.16 -8.59
C ASN A 237 10.83 -16.11 -7.68
N TYR A 238 10.55 -17.20 -6.96
CA TYR A 238 9.43 -17.24 -6.02
C TYR A 238 9.64 -16.25 -4.87
N LYS A 239 10.82 -16.23 -4.25
CA LYS A 239 11.14 -15.27 -3.19
C LYS A 239 10.90 -13.83 -3.64
N LEU A 240 11.36 -13.47 -4.83
CA LEU A 240 11.12 -12.14 -5.39
C LEU A 240 9.62 -11.88 -5.63
N PHE A 241 8.87 -12.87 -6.13
CA PHE A 241 7.43 -12.76 -6.31
C PHE A 241 6.70 -12.41 -5.01
N PHE A 242 6.89 -13.20 -3.95
CA PHE A 242 6.13 -13.01 -2.71
C PHE A 242 6.55 -11.73 -1.97
N VAL A 243 7.83 -11.38 -1.98
CA VAL A 243 8.33 -10.15 -1.33
C VAL A 243 7.88 -8.90 -2.09
N GLN A 244 8.01 -8.88 -3.43
CA GLN A 244 7.72 -7.69 -4.22
C GLN A 244 6.23 -7.38 -4.33
N ASN A 245 5.38 -8.42 -4.33
CA ASN A 245 3.92 -8.22 -4.29
C ASN A 245 3.40 -8.03 -2.84
N GLY A 246 4.29 -7.91 -1.86
CA GLY A 246 3.92 -7.63 -0.47
C GLY A 246 3.14 -8.75 0.21
N LEU A 247 3.27 -10.00 -0.25
CA LEU A 247 2.62 -11.18 0.34
C LEU A 247 3.38 -11.69 1.57
N ILE A 248 4.71 -11.56 1.56
CA ILE A 248 5.58 -11.82 2.71
C ILE A 248 6.57 -10.66 2.91
N ASP A 249 7.07 -10.48 4.13
CA ASP A 249 8.09 -9.48 4.45
C ASP A 249 9.51 -9.93 4.07
N LYS A 250 10.50 -9.04 4.25
CA LYS A 250 11.92 -9.32 3.99
C LYS A 250 12.50 -10.47 4.84
N ASN A 251 11.85 -10.81 5.94
CA ASN A 251 12.25 -11.87 6.87
C ASN A 251 11.54 -13.20 6.56
N GLY A 252 10.62 -13.23 5.60
CA GLY A 252 9.84 -14.40 5.22
C GLY A 252 8.55 -14.60 6.04
N LYS A 253 8.11 -13.59 6.81
CA LYS A 253 6.85 -13.63 7.55
C LYS A 253 5.68 -13.20 6.68
N ILE A 254 4.51 -13.80 6.88
CA ILE A 254 3.29 -13.42 6.16
C ILE A 254 2.89 -11.98 6.49
N THR A 255 2.52 -11.19 5.48
CA THR A 255 1.97 -9.85 5.67
C THR A 255 0.45 -9.91 5.85
N ALA A 256 -0.18 -8.78 6.15
CA ALA A 256 -1.66 -8.70 6.17
C ALA A 256 -2.28 -9.02 4.80
N LEU A 257 -1.65 -8.58 3.70
CA LEU A 257 -2.12 -8.89 2.34
C LEU A 257 -1.98 -10.38 2.04
N GLY A 258 -0.84 -10.98 2.40
CA GLY A 258 -0.61 -12.42 2.27
C GLY A 258 -1.59 -13.24 3.11
N LEU A 259 -1.85 -12.83 4.36
CA LEU A 259 -2.78 -13.51 5.25
C LEU A 259 -4.22 -13.44 4.74
N ASN A 260 -4.65 -12.27 4.25
CA ASN A 260 -5.98 -12.14 3.65
C ASN A 260 -6.11 -13.03 2.41
N LEU A 261 -5.10 -13.04 1.53
CA LEU A 261 -5.10 -13.89 0.35
C LEU A 261 -5.11 -15.38 0.72
N LEU A 262 -4.37 -15.78 1.76
CA LEU A 262 -4.40 -17.14 2.30
C LEU A 262 -5.82 -17.53 2.73
N LEU A 263 -6.46 -16.74 3.58
CA LEU A 263 -7.83 -16.99 4.08
C LEU A 263 -8.86 -17.05 2.94
N LEU A 264 -8.73 -16.18 1.93
CA LEU A 264 -9.58 -16.21 0.74
C LEU A 264 -9.36 -17.47 -0.09
N GLY A 265 -8.12 -17.94 -0.21
CA GLY A 265 -7.79 -19.22 -0.82
C GLY A 265 -8.38 -20.42 -0.07
N GLU A 266 -8.38 -20.39 1.26
CA GLU A 266 -9.04 -21.43 2.08
C GLU A 266 -10.55 -21.47 1.86
N ARG A 267 -11.17 -20.29 1.74
CA ARG A 267 -12.62 -20.16 1.58
C ARG A 267 -13.11 -20.51 0.17
N LEU A 268 -12.40 -20.05 -0.85
CA LEU A 268 -12.82 -20.14 -2.26
C LEU A 268 -12.27 -21.40 -2.95
N GLY A 269 -11.18 -21.96 -2.43
CA GLY A 269 -10.39 -22.99 -3.08
C GLY A 269 -9.33 -22.39 -4.01
N SER A 270 -8.09 -22.89 -3.91
CA SER A 270 -6.93 -22.39 -4.67
C SER A 270 -7.05 -22.57 -6.18
N ASP A 271 -7.86 -23.52 -6.65
CA ASP A 271 -8.07 -23.78 -8.07
C ASP A 271 -9.25 -22.99 -8.67
N SER A 272 -9.97 -22.22 -7.85
CA SER A 272 -11.13 -21.44 -8.29
C SER A 272 -10.73 -20.27 -9.20
N ASN A 273 -11.64 -19.88 -10.10
CA ASN A 273 -11.41 -18.70 -10.94
C ASN A 273 -11.39 -17.43 -10.10
N GLU A 274 -12.21 -17.38 -9.05
CA GLU A 274 -12.27 -16.29 -8.09
C GLU A 274 -10.92 -16.10 -7.39
N PHE A 275 -10.26 -17.19 -6.97
CA PHE A 275 -8.93 -17.09 -6.38
C PHE A 275 -7.88 -16.64 -7.41
N ARG A 276 -7.94 -17.15 -8.64
CA ARG A 276 -7.06 -16.69 -9.74
C ARG A 276 -7.23 -15.20 -10.02
N ASP A 277 -8.45 -14.68 -9.98
CA ASP A 277 -8.74 -13.26 -10.15
C ASP A 277 -8.16 -12.43 -9.00
N LEU A 278 -8.19 -12.94 -7.76
CA LEU A 278 -7.56 -12.29 -6.61
C LEU A 278 -6.03 -12.21 -6.75
N VAL A 279 -5.37 -13.30 -7.16
CA VAL A 279 -3.91 -13.29 -7.40
C VAL A 279 -3.57 -12.35 -8.57
N THR A 280 -4.40 -12.35 -9.62
CA THR A 280 -4.25 -11.45 -10.77
C THR A 280 -4.43 -9.99 -10.36
N TYR A 281 -5.39 -9.68 -9.48
CA TYR A 281 -5.56 -8.35 -8.91
C TYR A 281 -4.32 -7.93 -8.12
N VAL A 282 -3.77 -8.84 -7.31
CA VAL A 282 -2.52 -8.59 -6.57
C VAL A 282 -1.40 -8.18 -7.52
N LEU A 283 -1.25 -8.88 -8.64
CA LEU A 283 -0.29 -8.49 -9.66
C LEU A 283 -0.55 -7.13 -10.30
N LEU A 284 -1.77 -6.94 -10.80
CA LEU A 284 -2.11 -5.78 -11.60
C LEU A 284 -1.91 -4.52 -10.77
N ILE A 285 -2.35 -4.56 -9.52
CA ILE A 285 -2.36 -3.42 -8.62
C ILE A 285 -1.06 -3.33 -7.82
N TYR A 286 -0.74 -4.34 -7.00
CA TYR A 286 0.42 -4.29 -6.10
C TYR A 286 1.72 -4.61 -6.83
N GLY A 287 1.68 -5.51 -7.82
CA GLY A 287 2.82 -5.81 -8.70
C GLY A 287 3.10 -4.75 -9.77
N GLY A 288 2.21 -3.77 -9.92
CA GLY A 288 2.36 -2.64 -10.85
C GLY A 288 2.17 -2.98 -12.33
N HIS A 289 1.69 -4.18 -12.65
CA HIS A 289 1.50 -4.61 -14.05
C HIS A 289 0.43 -3.79 -14.78
N TYR A 290 -0.61 -3.33 -14.08
CA TYR A 290 -1.65 -2.47 -14.66
C TYR A 290 -1.06 -1.17 -15.22
N GLN A 291 -0.09 -0.57 -14.52
CA GLN A 291 0.54 0.68 -14.97
C GLN A 291 1.32 0.48 -16.28
N VAL A 292 1.97 -0.68 -16.43
CA VAL A 292 2.68 -1.01 -17.68
C VAL A 292 1.69 -1.25 -18.80
N LEU A 293 0.68 -2.08 -18.59
CA LEU A 293 -0.35 -2.35 -19.60
C LEU A 293 -1.06 -1.06 -20.03
N SER A 294 -1.40 -0.19 -19.08
CA SER A 294 -2.02 1.11 -19.38
C SER A 294 -1.11 2.02 -20.21
N LYS A 295 0.21 2.02 -19.95
CA LYS A 295 1.18 2.78 -20.77
C LYS A 295 1.30 2.20 -22.18
N ILE A 296 1.42 0.87 -22.30
CA ILE A 296 1.47 0.19 -23.60
C ILE A 296 0.22 0.53 -24.40
N TYR A 297 -0.96 0.40 -23.77
CA TYR A 297 -2.24 0.72 -24.41
C TYR A 297 -2.30 2.16 -24.92
N LYS A 298 -1.91 3.15 -24.10
CA LYS A 298 -1.90 4.56 -24.52
C LYS A 298 -0.96 4.83 -25.69
N ILE A 299 0.21 4.19 -25.71
CA ILE A 299 1.14 4.29 -26.83
C ILE A 299 0.49 3.68 -28.08
N GLN A 300 -0.11 2.50 -27.98
CA GLN A 300 -0.78 1.84 -29.10
C GLN A 300 -1.95 2.67 -29.65
N GLU A 301 -2.76 3.30 -28.79
CA GLU A 301 -3.86 4.17 -29.23
C GLU A 301 -3.35 5.42 -29.94
N ALA A 302 -2.34 6.10 -29.39
CA ALA A 302 -1.72 7.25 -30.05
C ALA A 302 -1.10 6.89 -31.42
N MET A 303 -0.60 5.66 -31.56
CA MET A 303 -0.08 5.15 -32.83
C MET A 303 -1.19 4.91 -33.86
N LYS A 304 -2.37 4.43 -33.45
CA LYS A 304 -3.52 4.27 -34.38
C LYS A 304 -4.00 5.59 -34.97
N GLU A 305 -3.86 6.69 -34.24
CA GLU A 305 -4.22 8.04 -34.71
C GLU A 305 -3.19 8.63 -35.69
N THR A 306 -1.96 8.09 -35.72
CA THR A 306 -0.82 8.66 -36.47
C THR A 306 -0.22 7.74 -37.52
N MET A 307 -0.62 6.47 -37.61
CA MET A 307 0.01 5.49 -38.51
C MET A 307 -1.02 4.79 -39.41
N ASN A 308 -0.72 4.69 -40.71
CA ASN A 308 -1.43 3.78 -41.62
C ASN A 308 -1.08 2.33 -41.29
N ASP A 309 -2.01 1.39 -41.48
CA ASP A 309 -1.92 -0.04 -41.12
C ASP A 309 -0.61 -0.73 -41.59
N GLU A 310 0.02 -0.25 -42.65
CA GLU A 310 1.30 -0.78 -43.17
C GLU A 310 2.48 -0.65 -42.19
N CYS A 311 2.48 0.35 -41.30
CA CYS A 311 3.59 0.55 -40.36
C CYS A 311 3.50 -0.31 -39.09
N LEU A 312 2.37 -0.98 -38.84
CA LEU A 312 2.20 -1.92 -37.73
C LEU A 312 2.75 -3.33 -38.04
N LEU A 313 3.10 -3.59 -39.31
CA LEU A 313 3.52 -4.90 -39.81
C LEU A 313 5.05 -5.04 -39.97
N ASP A 314 5.82 -3.97 -39.78
CA ASP A 314 7.28 -3.94 -39.94
C ASP A 314 7.96 -3.29 -38.72
N GLU A 315 8.71 -4.11 -37.96
CA GLU A 315 9.43 -3.73 -36.74
C GLU A 315 10.43 -2.58 -36.95
N SER A 316 11.04 -2.49 -38.14
CA SER A 316 12.04 -1.45 -38.45
C SER A 316 11.37 -0.08 -38.60
N LYS A 317 10.22 -0.04 -39.28
CA LYS A 317 9.40 1.16 -39.44
C LYS A 317 8.74 1.57 -38.12
N TRP A 318 8.33 0.59 -37.32
CA TRP A 318 7.79 0.80 -35.98
C TRP A 318 8.79 1.54 -35.07
N LEU A 319 10.07 1.16 -35.09
CA LEU A 319 11.12 1.82 -34.31
C LEU A 319 11.46 3.25 -34.80
N GLU A 320 11.30 3.56 -36.09
CA GLU A 320 11.50 4.92 -36.63
C GLU A 320 10.39 5.88 -36.22
N CYS A 321 9.12 5.44 -36.25
CA CYS A 321 7.98 6.26 -35.84
C CYS A 321 8.00 6.62 -34.34
N ILE A 322 8.53 5.74 -33.49
CA ILE A 322 8.62 6.01 -32.03
C ILE A 322 9.75 6.99 -31.71
N LYS A 323 10.78 7.12 -32.56
CA LYS A 323 11.89 8.08 -32.35
C LYS A 323 11.54 9.52 -32.70
N THR A 324 10.47 9.74 -33.44
CA THR A 324 10.09 11.05 -33.99
C THR A 324 8.98 11.76 -33.20
N ASN A 325 8.36 11.08 -32.23
CA ASN A 325 7.39 11.63 -31.26
C ASN A 325 7.99 11.70 -29.85
#